data_AF-A0A0G1PV80-F1
#
_entry.id   AF-A0A0G1PV80-F1
#
_cell.length_a   1.000
_cell.length_b   1.000
_cell.length_c   1.000
_cell.angle_alpha   90.00
_cell.angle_beta   90.00
_cell.angle_gamma   90.00
#
_symmetry.space_group_name_H-M   'P 1'
#
loop_
_entity.id
_entity.type
_entity.pdbx_description
1 polymer ?
#
loop_
_entity_poly.entity_id
_entity_poly.type
_entity_poly.pdbx_seq_one_letter_code
_entity_poly.pdbx_strand_id
1 'polypeptide(L)' 'MPKLYASREIVKALKRAGFAKVSQRGSYLKMKGIWNGRIQSILAQSSMSKIEFERLVK' A
#
# COMPACT_ATOMS: atom_id res chain seq x y z
N MET A 1 -8.55 17.96 -9.34
CA MET A 1 -8.90 16.57 -8.98
C MET A 1 -7.74 15.95 -8.21
N PRO A 2 -7.96 15.32 -7.05
CA PRO A 2 -6.90 14.58 -6.37
C PRO A 2 -6.43 13.42 -7.26
N LYS A 3 -5.12 13.28 -7.44
CA LYS A 3 -4.54 12.17 -8.20
C LYS A 3 -4.82 10.86 -7.45
N LEU A 4 -5.68 10.02 -8.01
CA LEU A 4 -5.90 8.66 -7.55
C LEU A 4 -4.76 7.79 -8.08
N TYR A 5 -4.06 7.08 -7.20
CA TYR A 5 -3.08 6.10 -7.65
C TYR A 5 -3.79 4.83 -8.08
N ALA A 6 -3.43 4.31 -9.24
CA ALA A 6 -3.90 3.00 -9.64
C ALA A 6 -3.34 1.95 -8.69
N SER A 7 -4.11 0.90 -8.40
CA SER A 7 -3.69 -0.17 -7.49
C SER A 7 -2.34 -0.78 -7.88
N ARG A 8 -2.04 -0.84 -9.18
CA ARG A 8 -0.76 -1.33 -9.72
C ARG A 8 0.43 -0.48 -9.27
N GLU A 9 0.28 0.85 -9.24
CA GLU A 9 1.34 1.77 -8.81
C GLU A 9 1.58 1.64 -7.30
N ILE A 10 0.51 1.57 -6.50
CA ILE A 10 0.57 1.36 -5.05
C ILE A 10 1.31 0.06 -4.74
N VAL A 11 0.92 -1.05 -5.38
CA VAL A 11 1.56 -2.35 -5.17
C VAL A 11 3.04 -2.33 -5.55
N LYS A 12 3.40 -1.66 -6.65
CA LYS A 12 4.79 -1.55 -7.08
C LYS A 12 5.62 -0.75 -6.09
N ALA A 13 5.07 0.34 -5.56
CA ALA A 13 5.74 1.15 -4.55
C ALA A 13 5.90 0.38 -3.22
N LEU A 14 4.85 -0.29 -2.74
CA LEU A 14 4.88 -1.10 -1.52
C LEU A 14 5.88 -2.26 -1.65
N LYS A 15 5.93 -2.95 -2.79
CA LYS A 15 6.96 -3.98 -3.04
C LYS A 15 8.38 -3.43 -2.98
N ARG A 16 8.62 -2.24 -3.57
CA ARG A 16 9.93 -1.56 -3.51
C ARG A 16 10.32 -1.16 -2.09
N ALA A 17 9.34 -0.83 -1.26
CA ALA A 17 9.51 -0.55 0.15
C ALA A 17 9.68 -1.80 1.03
N GLY A 18 9.76 -3.00 0.44
CA GLY A 18 9.95 -4.25 1.19
C GLY A 18 8.67 -4.87 1.74
N PHE A 19 7.49 -4.43 1.29
CA PHE A 19 6.22 -5.06 1.65
C PHE A 19 5.89 -6.22 0.70
N ALA A 20 5.58 -7.38 1.29
CA ALA A 20 5.08 -8.55 0.62
C ALA A 20 3.54 -8.60 0.65
N LYS A 21 2.93 -9.16 -0.39
CA LYS A 21 1.48 -9.43 -0.41
C LYS A 21 1.17 -10.57 0.56
N VAL A 22 0.19 -10.38 1.44
CA VAL A 22 -0.28 -11.42 2.37
C VAL A 22 -1.57 -12.03 1.85
N SER A 23 -2.57 -11.20 1.55
CA SER A 23 -3.87 -11.67 1.07
C SER A 23 -4.59 -10.58 0.30
N GLN A 24 -5.56 -10.98 -0.51
CA GLN A 24 -6.44 -10.07 -1.25
C GLN A 24 -7.87 -10.53 -1.07
N ARG A 25 -8.76 -9.60 -0.71
CA ARG A 25 -10.21 -9.82 -0.64
C ARG A 25 -10.89 -8.76 -1.50
N GLY A 26 -11.30 -9.16 -2.70
CA GLY A 26 -11.82 -8.23 -3.71
C GLY A 26 -10.82 -7.11 -4.01
N SER A 27 -11.27 -5.87 -3.85
CA SER A 27 -10.50 -4.64 -4.06
C SER A 27 -9.55 -4.27 -2.92
N TYR A 28 -9.56 -5.02 -1.82
CA TYR A 28 -8.66 -4.80 -0.68
C TYR A 28 -7.46 -5.73 -0.75
N LEU A 29 -6.28 -5.15 -0.67
CA LEU A 29 -5.01 -5.85 -0.66
C LEU A 29 -4.33 -5.66 0.69
N LYS A 30 -4.07 -6.76 1.39
CA LYS A 30 -3.23 -6.79 2.59
C LYS A 30 -1.79 -7.00 2.19
N MET A 31 -0.93 -6.06 2.55
CA MET A 31 0.52 -6.16 2.39
C MET A 31 1.20 -6.04 3.75
N LYS A 32 2.30 -6.75 3.95
CA LYS A 32 3.07 -6.77 5.20
C LYS A 32 4.55 -6.62 4.87
N GLY A 33 5.23 -5.73 5.59
CA GLY A 33 6.63 -5.42 5.36
C GLY A 33 7.29 -4.96 6.64
N ILE A 34 8.61 -4.82 6.59
CA ILE A 34 9.37 -4.18 7.66
C ILE A 34 9.57 -2.73 7.23
N TRP A 35 9.02 -1.81 8.03
CA TRP A 35 9.17 -0.38 7.83
C TRP A 35 9.57 0.27 9.14
N ASN A 36 10.67 1.04 9.13
CA ASN A 36 11.28 1.63 10.33
C ASN A 36 11.56 0.60 11.45
N GLY A 37 12.08 -0.58 11.08
CA GLY A 37 12.44 -1.63 12.04
C GLY A 37 11.25 -2.33 12.71
N ARG A 38 10.01 -2.02 12.28
CA ARG A 38 8.79 -2.64 12.79
C ARG A 38 8.05 -3.36 11.68
N ILE A 39 7.40 -4.46 12.04
CA ILE A 39 6.49 -5.15 11.15
C ILE A 39 5.23 -4.30 11.02
N GLN A 40 4.93 -3.84 9.81
CA GLN A 40 3.73 -3.09 9.50
C GLN A 40 2.85 -3.86 8.52
N SER A 41 1.55 -3.76 8.71
CA SER A 41 0.54 -4.32 7.80
C SER A 41 -0.29 -3.19 7.22
N ILE A 42 -0.32 -3.09 5.91
CA ILE A 42 -1.05 -2.08 5.16
C ILE A 42 -2.24 -2.73 4.46
N LEU A 43 -3.42 -2.15 4.65
CA LEU A 43 -4.61 -2.42 3.86
C LEU A 43 -4.70 -1.37 2.77
N ALA A 44 -4.28 -1.72 1.56
CA ALA A 44 -4.38 -0.87 0.39
C ALA A 44 -5.68 -1.20 -0.35
N GLN A 45 -6.46 -0.16 -0.67
CA GLN A 45 -7.64 -0.29 -1.53
C GLN A 45 -7.26 -0.05 -2.99
N SER A 46 -8.02 -0.61 -3.93
CA SER A 46 -7.74 -0.51 -5.36
C SER A 46 -7.68 0.93 -5.89
N SER A 47 -8.30 1.88 -5.20
CA SER A 47 -8.34 3.30 -5.50
C SER A 47 -8.03 4.07 -4.21
N MET A 48 -6.77 4.37 -3.96
CA MET A 48 -6.34 5.13 -2.79
C MET A 48 -5.92 6.53 -3.21
N SER A 49 -6.29 7.54 -2.41
CA SER A 49 -5.86 8.91 -2.68
C SER A 49 -4.36 9.06 -2.39
N LYS A 50 -3.69 9.96 -3.11
CA LYS A 50 -2.27 10.28 -2.88
C LYS A 50 -1.96 10.63 -1.42
N ILE A 51 -2.85 11.35 -0.77
CA ILE A 51 -2.71 11.77 0.63
C ILE A 51 -2.73 10.56 1.57
N GLU A 52 -3.63 9.60 1.35
CA GLU A 52 -3.69 8.37 2.14
C GLU A 52 -2.46 7.48 1.90
N PHE A 53 -1.98 7.41 0.67
CA PHE A 53 -0.75 6.68 0.37
C PHE A 53 0.47 7.30 1.06
N GLU A 54 0.63 8.63 0.99
CA GLU A 54 1.75 9.32 1.66
C GLU A 54 1.67 9.22 3.19
N ARG A 55 0.46 9.20 3.77
CA ARG A 55 0.24 8.95 5.21
C ARG A 55 0.61 7.52 5.64
N LEU A 56 0.53 6.54 4.74
CA LEU A 56 0.94 5.16 5.02
C LEU A 56 2.46 4.96 4.93
N VAL A 57 3.15 5.82 4.18
CA VAL A 57 4.59 5.70 3.92
C VAL A 57 5.42 6.59 4.85
N LYS A 58 4.89 7.70 5.37
CA LYS A 58 5.55 8.51 6.42
C LYS A 58 5.51 7.81 7.78
#